data_AF-A0A9D5B048-F1
#
_entry.id   AF-A0A9D5B048-F1
#
_cell.length_a   1.000
_cell.length_b   1.000
_cell.length_c   1.000
_cell.angle_alpha   90.00
_cell.angle_beta   90.00
_cell.angle_gamma   90.00
#
_symmetry.space_group_name_H-M   'P 1'
#
loop_
_entity.id
_entity.type
_entity.pdbx_description
1 polymer ?
#
loop_
_entity_poly.entity_id
_entity_poly.type
_entity_poly.pdbx_seq_one_letter_code
_entity_poly.pdbx_strand_id
1 'polypeptide(L)'
;MENEARGVLASKAKHWVLMEYGKALCNKVSVGPYQQKENDLSLDNEAAPRVMACSSGSGKPQTTFVMLDSSGEVQDVLYTKSLTLRSQNVNDQQRKKNDEKRVLKFMTDHQPHVVVLGAANMSCTRLKEDIYEVIFKMVEENPRDVVLA
;
A
#
# COMPACT_ATOMS: atom_id res chain seq x y z
N MET A 1 51.33 18.98 -2.22
CA MET A 1 50.12 19.84 -2.29
C MET A 1 48.94 19.19 -3.02
N GLU A 2 49.08 18.55 -4.18
CA GLU A 2 47.93 17.93 -4.89
C GLU A 2 47.19 16.87 -4.04
N ASN A 3 47.92 15.92 -3.44
CA ASN A 3 47.33 14.85 -2.62
C ASN A 3 46.58 15.39 -1.39
N GLU A 4 47.08 16.46 -0.78
CA GLU A 4 46.47 17.09 0.39
C GLU A 4 45.21 17.86 -0.01
N ALA A 5 45.25 18.63 -1.10
CA ALA A 5 44.09 19.32 -1.64
C ALA A 5 42.99 18.32 -2.04
N ARG A 6 43.36 17.21 -2.66
CA ARG A 6 42.45 16.10 -2.98
C ARG A 6 41.84 15.49 -1.73
N GLY A 7 42.64 15.25 -0.68
CA GLY A 7 42.15 14.75 0.59
C GLY A 7 41.14 15.68 1.26
N VAL A 8 41.42 16.98 1.27
CA VAL A 8 40.52 18.01 1.82
C VAL A 8 39.20 18.07 1.04
N LEU A 9 39.26 18.08 -0.29
CA LEU A 9 38.06 18.09 -1.13
C LEU A 9 37.23 16.82 -0.96
N ALA A 10 37.86 15.65 -0.92
CA ALA A 10 37.17 14.39 -0.70
C ALA A 10 36.51 14.33 0.69
N SER A 11 37.17 14.85 1.73
CA SER A 11 36.58 14.95 3.08
C SER A 11 35.34 15.85 3.09
N LYS A 12 35.44 17.04 2.48
CA LYS A 12 34.31 17.97 2.37
C LYS A 12 33.14 17.39 1.59
N ALA A 13 33.40 16.74 0.47
CA ALA A 13 32.38 16.08 -0.35
C ALA A 13 31.67 14.97 0.44
N LYS A 14 32.43 14.10 1.13
CA LYS A 14 31.86 13.05 1.99
C LYS A 14 31.01 13.64 3.11
N HIS A 15 31.49 14.66 3.79
CA HIS A 15 30.75 15.32 4.86
C HIS A 15 29.42 15.90 4.35
N TRP A 16 29.45 16.59 3.22
CA TRP A 16 28.24 17.16 2.62
C TRP A 16 27.23 16.07 2.25
N VAL A 17 27.67 14.98 1.60
CA VAL A 17 26.81 13.83 1.26
C VAL A 17 26.20 13.22 2.53
N LEU A 18 27.00 13.00 3.58
CA LEU A 18 26.50 12.47 4.85
C LEU A 18 25.42 13.36 5.48
N MET A 19 25.58 14.68 5.41
CA MET A 19 24.58 15.62 5.92
C MET A 19 23.28 15.57 5.12
N GLU A 20 23.35 15.54 3.79
CA GLU A 20 22.15 15.48 2.95
C GLU A 20 21.42 14.13 3.08
N TYR A 21 22.16 13.02 3.11
CA TYR A 21 21.56 11.70 3.37
C TYR A 21 20.98 11.61 4.78
N GLY A 22 21.67 12.18 5.77
CA GLY A 22 21.18 12.26 7.15
C GLY A 22 19.83 12.98 7.23
N LYS A 23 19.71 14.15 6.61
CA LYS A 23 18.45 14.90 6.52
C LYS A 23 17.37 14.10 5.81
N ALA A 24 17.69 13.51 4.64
CA ALA A 24 16.72 12.73 3.87
C ALA A 24 16.20 11.50 4.64
N LEU A 25 17.08 10.84 5.41
CA LEU A 25 16.69 9.72 6.26
C LEU A 25 15.83 10.18 7.44
N CYS A 26 16.27 11.24 8.16
CA CYS A 26 15.50 11.83 9.25
C CYS A 26 14.08 12.20 8.78
N ASN A 27 13.94 12.81 7.61
CA ASN A 27 12.63 13.16 7.05
C ASN A 27 11.74 11.93 6.81
N LYS A 28 12.30 10.74 6.54
CA LYS A 28 11.52 9.51 6.36
C LYS A 28 11.14 8.85 7.67
N VAL A 29 12.03 8.84 8.66
CA VAL A 29 11.79 8.14 9.94
C VAL A 29 11.03 8.99 10.97
N SER A 30 11.02 10.31 10.80
CA SER A 30 10.27 11.23 11.68
C SER A 30 8.80 11.39 11.28
N VAL A 31 8.32 10.62 10.30
CA VAL A 31 6.90 10.63 9.90
C VAL A 31 6.10 9.82 10.93
N GLY A 32 5.10 10.47 11.55
CA GLY A 32 4.18 9.79 12.47
C GLY A 32 3.24 8.81 11.76
N PRO A 33 2.54 7.94 12.51
CA PRO A 33 1.55 7.03 11.93
C PRO A 33 0.48 7.78 11.12
N TYR A 34 -0.03 7.14 10.06
CA TYR A 34 -1.11 7.70 9.24
C TYR A 34 -2.35 7.98 10.09
N GLN A 35 -2.89 9.19 9.95
CA GLN A 35 -4.13 9.62 10.60
C GLN A 35 -5.21 9.74 9.52
N GLN A 36 -6.33 9.04 9.70
CA GLN A 36 -7.49 9.19 8.82
C GLN A 36 -8.05 10.60 9.01
N LYS A 37 -8.18 11.39 7.93
CA LYS A 37 -8.80 12.71 8.02
C LYS A 37 -10.29 12.53 8.33
N GLU A 38 -10.70 12.98 9.51
CA GLU A 38 -12.09 13.05 9.95
C GLU A 38 -12.93 13.84 8.94
N ASN A 39 -13.93 13.19 8.35
CA ASN A 39 -15.20 13.83 8.06
C ASN A 39 -16.24 13.11 8.93
N ASP A 40 -16.54 13.73 10.07
CA ASP A 40 -17.77 13.65 10.85
C ASP A 40 -18.21 12.33 11.52
N LEU A 41 -18.24 12.42 12.87
CA LEU A 41 -19.16 11.77 13.81
C LEU A 41 -18.81 10.36 14.33
N SER A 42 -17.71 10.26 15.06
CA SER A 42 -17.73 9.71 16.43
C SER A 42 -16.40 9.97 17.13
N LEU A 43 -16.42 10.92 18.07
CA LEU A 43 -15.35 11.22 19.03
C LEU A 43 -15.16 10.10 20.07
N ASP A 44 -15.36 8.84 19.67
CA ASP A 44 -15.22 7.69 20.54
C ASP A 44 -14.82 6.45 19.72
N ASN A 45 -13.58 6.42 19.23
CA ASN A 45 -12.82 5.17 19.31
C ASN A 45 -11.31 5.41 19.25
N GLU A 46 -10.70 5.24 20.40
CA GLU A 46 -9.29 5.07 20.72
C GLU A 46 -8.68 3.80 20.04
N ALA A 47 -9.16 3.42 18.86
CA ALA A 47 -8.77 2.20 18.16
C ALA A 47 -7.92 2.53 16.94
N ALA A 48 -6.71 1.97 16.89
CA ALA A 48 -5.84 2.12 15.72
C ALA A 48 -6.56 1.64 14.44
N PRO A 49 -6.32 2.29 13.29
CA PRO A 49 -7.03 1.97 12.05
C PRO A 49 -6.81 0.52 11.62
N ARG A 50 -7.86 -0.17 11.17
CA ARG A 50 -7.74 -1.47 10.50
C ARG A 50 -7.13 -1.24 9.12
N VAL A 51 -5.96 -1.83 8.89
CA VAL A 51 -5.20 -1.61 7.66
C VAL A 51 -5.24 -2.86 6.79
N MET A 52 -5.56 -2.68 5.51
CA MET A 52 -5.28 -3.69 4.49
C MET A 52 -4.06 -3.27 3.68
N ALA A 53 -2.97 -4.01 3.77
CA ALA A 53 -1.82 -3.82 2.90
C ALA A 53 -1.95 -4.68 1.64
N CYS A 54 -1.57 -4.16 0.48
CA CYS A 54 -1.54 -4.92 -0.75
C CYS A 54 -0.30 -4.60 -1.59
N SER A 55 0.19 -5.59 -2.34
CA SER A 55 1.33 -5.39 -3.25
C SER A 55 1.21 -6.31 -4.46
N SER A 56 1.76 -5.85 -5.59
CA SER A 56 1.87 -6.64 -6.82
C SER A 56 3.33 -6.72 -7.26
N GLY A 57 3.86 -7.94 -7.37
CA GLY A 57 5.26 -8.21 -7.68
C GLY A 57 5.43 -9.30 -8.73
N SER A 58 6.67 -9.55 -9.17
CA SER A 58 7.02 -10.69 -10.02
C SER A 58 7.03 -12.04 -9.26
N GLY A 59 6.64 -12.03 -7.99
CA GLY A 59 6.57 -13.21 -7.13
C GLY A 59 5.42 -14.16 -7.48
N LYS A 60 5.41 -15.30 -6.78
CA LYS A 60 4.31 -16.26 -6.80
C LYS A 60 3.77 -16.39 -5.37
N PRO A 61 2.55 -15.91 -5.07
CA PRO A 61 1.56 -15.30 -5.98
C PRO A 61 1.91 -13.86 -6.38
N GLN A 62 1.35 -13.43 -7.51
CA GLN A 62 1.66 -12.13 -8.12
C GLN A 62 1.15 -10.96 -7.27
N THR A 63 -0.02 -11.12 -6.67
CA THR A 63 -0.66 -10.09 -5.86
C THR A 63 -1.07 -10.67 -4.51
N THR A 64 -0.72 -9.96 -3.43
CA THR A 64 -1.02 -10.35 -2.06
C THR A 64 -1.71 -9.21 -1.35
N PHE A 65 -2.78 -9.53 -0.63
CA PHE A 65 -3.49 -8.66 0.30
C PHE A 65 -3.30 -9.21 1.71
N VAL A 66 -3.06 -8.33 2.67
CA VAL A 66 -2.81 -8.68 4.08
C VAL A 66 -3.66 -7.75 4.93
N MET A 67 -4.50 -8.32 5.78
CA MET A 67 -5.17 -7.58 6.84
C MET A 67 -4.27 -7.53 8.06
N LEU A 68 -4.15 -6.33 8.63
CA LEU A 68 -3.43 -6.08 9.86
C LEU A 68 -4.40 -5.65 10.94
N ASP A 69 -4.16 -6.12 12.16
CA ASP A 69 -4.86 -5.64 13.34
C ASP A 69 -4.29 -4.30 13.85
N SER A 70 -4.83 -3.79 14.96
CA SER A 70 -4.41 -2.52 15.57
C SER A 70 -2.98 -2.52 16.10
N SER A 71 -2.37 -3.69 16.30
CA SER A 71 -0.97 -3.84 16.72
C SER A 71 0.01 -3.97 15.54
N GLY A 72 -0.52 -4.09 14.32
CA GLY A 72 0.27 -4.31 13.11
C GLY A 72 0.56 -5.78 12.83
N GLU A 73 -0.09 -6.70 13.54
CA GLU A 73 0.06 -8.14 13.34
C GLU A 73 -0.85 -8.63 12.22
N VAL A 74 -0.42 -9.70 11.53
CA VAL A 74 -1.17 -10.28 10.41
C VAL A 74 -2.41 -11.01 10.92
N GLN A 75 -3.58 -10.52 10.51
CA GLN A 75 -4.87 -11.13 10.81
C GLN A 75 -5.30 -12.13 9.74
N ASP A 76 -5.20 -11.78 8.46
CA ASP A 76 -5.58 -12.64 7.34
C ASP A 76 -4.80 -12.27 6.05
N VAL A 77 -4.71 -13.21 5.11
CA VAL A 77 -3.97 -13.06 3.85
C VAL A 77 -4.78 -13.59 2.68
N LEU A 78 -4.96 -12.75 1.65
CA LEU A 78 -5.57 -13.13 0.39
C LEU A 78 -4.57 -13.05 -0.77
N TYR A 79 -4.45 -14.17 -1.48
CA TYR A 79 -3.65 -14.26 -2.69
C TYR A 79 -4.50 -14.22 -3.96
N THR A 80 -4.14 -13.35 -4.89
CA THR A 80 -4.75 -13.25 -6.23
C THR A 80 -3.68 -13.40 -7.32
N LYS A 81 -4.09 -13.94 -8.46
CA LYS A 81 -3.19 -14.24 -9.59
C LYS A 81 -3.65 -13.58 -10.89
N SER A 82 -4.93 -13.25 -10.98
CA SER A 82 -5.54 -12.75 -12.20
C SER A 82 -6.21 -11.40 -12.02
N LEU A 83 -6.10 -10.79 -10.83
CA LEU A 83 -6.75 -9.52 -10.53
C LEU A 83 -6.33 -8.41 -11.51
N THR A 84 -5.04 -8.27 -11.77
CA THR A 84 -4.51 -7.26 -12.70
C THR A 84 -4.39 -7.76 -14.15
N LEU A 85 -4.95 -8.93 -14.47
CA LEU A 85 -4.84 -9.54 -15.79
C LEU A 85 -5.76 -8.81 -16.76
N ARG A 86 -5.18 -8.22 -17.81
CA ARG A 86 -5.92 -7.58 -18.91
C ARG A 86 -5.83 -8.50 -20.13
N SER A 87 -6.84 -9.35 -20.32
CA SER A 87 -6.91 -10.33 -21.41
C SER A 87 -8.32 -10.35 -22.02
N GLN A 88 -8.41 -10.55 -23.33
CA GLN A 88 -9.68 -10.75 -24.03
C GLN A 88 -10.16 -12.21 -23.97
N ASN A 89 -9.32 -13.13 -23.47
CA ASN A 89 -9.69 -14.53 -23.33
C ASN A 89 -10.78 -14.69 -22.27
N VAL A 90 -11.86 -15.40 -22.62
CA VAL A 90 -13.02 -15.64 -21.74
C VAL A 90 -12.61 -16.31 -20.42
N ASN A 91 -11.67 -17.25 -20.45
CA ASN A 91 -11.16 -17.95 -19.26
C ASN A 91 -10.41 -16.98 -18.34
N ASP A 92 -9.59 -16.10 -18.92
CA ASP A 92 -8.85 -15.09 -18.14
C ASP A 92 -9.79 -14.05 -17.54
N GLN A 93 -10.81 -13.62 -18.28
CA GLN A 93 -11.86 -12.74 -17.77
C GLN A 93 -12.62 -13.38 -16.61
N GLN A 94 -12.94 -14.66 -16.69
CA GLN A 94 -13.61 -15.38 -15.62
C GLN A 94 -12.71 -15.49 -14.37
N ARG A 95 -11.42 -15.77 -14.55
CA ARG A 95 -10.44 -15.80 -13.44
C ARG A 95 -10.31 -14.44 -12.77
N LYS A 96 -10.24 -13.34 -13.54
CA LYS A 96 -10.26 -11.97 -13.01
C LYS A 96 -11.51 -11.72 -12.18
N LYS A 97 -12.70 -12.02 -12.72
CA LYS A 97 -13.98 -11.86 -12.00
C LYS A 97 -14.03 -12.65 -10.69
N ASN A 98 -13.46 -13.86 -10.68
CA ASN A 98 -13.37 -14.67 -9.47
C ASN A 98 -12.45 -14.01 -8.42
N ASP A 99 -11.30 -13.49 -8.82
CA ASP A 99 -10.40 -12.77 -7.92
C ASP A 99 -11.04 -11.46 -7.42
N GLU A 100 -11.73 -10.70 -8.27
CA GLU A 100 -12.49 -9.50 -7.85
C GLU A 100 -13.52 -9.82 -6.76
N LYS A 101 -14.31 -10.89 -6.93
CA LYS A 101 -15.29 -11.34 -5.93
C LYS A 101 -14.64 -11.75 -4.61
N ARG A 102 -13.47 -12.40 -4.68
CA ARG A 102 -12.72 -12.80 -3.48
C ARG A 102 -12.18 -11.59 -2.73
N VAL A 103 -11.69 -10.58 -3.45
CA VAL A 103 -11.22 -9.32 -2.85
C VAL A 103 -12.39 -8.54 -2.25
N LEU A 104 -13.52 -8.44 -2.95
CA LEU A 104 -14.73 -7.80 -2.41
C LEU A 104 -15.16 -8.46 -1.11
N LYS A 105 -15.28 -9.79 -1.10
CA LYS A 105 -15.61 -10.54 0.13
C LYS A 105 -14.61 -10.26 1.24
N PHE A 106 -13.31 -10.31 0.95
CA PHE A 106 -12.25 -10.06 1.92
C PHE A 106 -12.33 -8.66 2.54
N MET A 107 -12.61 -7.63 1.74
CA MET A 107 -12.84 -6.27 2.22
C MET A 107 -14.13 -6.15 3.03
N THR A 108 -15.21 -6.81 2.61
CA THR A 108 -16.49 -6.79 3.34
C THR A 108 -16.40 -7.50 4.69
N ASP A 109 -15.68 -8.62 4.76
CA ASP A 109 -15.50 -9.41 5.99
C ASP A 109 -14.65 -8.65 7.02
N HIS A 110 -13.60 -7.94 6.59
CA HIS A 110 -12.64 -7.28 7.49
C HIS A 110 -12.86 -5.78 7.68
N GLN A 111 -13.60 -5.13 6.77
CA GLN A 111 -13.92 -3.70 6.77
C GLN A 111 -12.70 -2.81 7.07
N PRO A 112 -11.65 -2.84 6.23
CA PRO A 112 -10.47 -2.01 6.46
C PRO A 112 -10.85 -0.53 6.42
N HIS A 113 -10.26 0.27 7.31
CA HIS A 113 -10.39 1.74 7.27
C HIS A 113 -9.47 2.33 6.19
N VAL A 114 -8.27 1.77 6.06
CA VAL A 114 -7.24 2.23 5.13
C VAL A 114 -6.72 1.05 4.32
N VAL A 115 -6.62 1.25 3.01
CA VAL A 115 -5.92 0.33 2.12
C VAL A 115 -4.59 0.95 1.72
N VAL A 116 -3.48 0.23 1.94
CA VAL A 116 -2.12 0.67 1.59
C VAL A 116 -1.62 -0.15 0.40
N LEU A 117 -1.15 0.52 -0.64
CA LEU A 117 -0.60 -0.13 -1.84
C LEU A 117 0.92 0.03 -1.94
N GLY A 118 1.64 -1.07 -1.85
CA GLY A 118 3.09 -1.11 -2.09
C GLY A 118 3.42 -0.95 -3.59
N ALA A 119 4.18 0.09 -3.94
CA ALA A 119 4.56 0.40 -5.32
C ALA A 119 5.86 -0.33 -5.74
N ALA A 120 5.76 -1.64 -6.01
CA ALA A 120 6.94 -2.44 -6.40
C ALA A 120 7.27 -2.37 -7.91
N ASN A 121 6.29 -2.11 -8.78
CA ASN A 121 6.46 -2.02 -10.24
C ASN A 121 5.20 -1.42 -10.90
N MET A 122 5.21 -1.25 -12.23
CA MET A 122 4.09 -0.64 -12.98
C MET A 122 2.76 -1.41 -12.92
N SER A 123 2.75 -2.70 -12.55
CA SER A 123 1.49 -3.41 -12.31
C SER A 123 0.72 -2.84 -11.12
N CYS A 124 1.38 -2.12 -10.20
CA CYS A 124 0.72 -1.50 -9.05
C CYS A 124 -0.26 -0.40 -9.46
N THR A 125 -0.01 0.33 -10.56
CA THR A 125 -0.97 1.32 -11.07
C THR A 125 -2.27 0.66 -11.50
N ARG A 126 -2.19 -0.51 -12.16
CA ARG A 126 -3.38 -1.28 -12.55
C ARG A 126 -4.09 -1.86 -11.34
N LEU A 127 -3.31 -2.37 -10.37
CA LEU A 127 -3.84 -2.85 -9.11
C LEU A 127 -4.60 -1.75 -8.35
N LYS A 128 -4.10 -0.51 -8.36
CA LYS A 128 -4.79 0.65 -7.79
C LYS A 128 -6.18 0.85 -8.40
N GLU A 129 -6.26 0.82 -9.73
CA GLU A 129 -7.55 0.93 -10.46
C GLU A 129 -8.50 -0.21 -10.09
N ASP A 130 -8.02 -1.46 -10.13
CA ASP A 130 -8.83 -2.64 -9.81
C ASP A 130 -9.32 -2.62 -8.34
N ILE A 131 -8.50 -2.10 -7.41
CA ILE A 131 -8.89 -1.91 -6.00
C ILE A 131 -9.97 -0.84 -5.88
N TYR A 132 -9.85 0.30 -6.58
CA TYR A 132 -10.91 1.32 -6.57
C TYR A 132 -12.24 0.80 -7.11
N GLU A 133 -12.22 -0.02 -8.17
CA GLU A 133 -13.44 -0.66 -8.67
C GLU A 133 -14.10 -1.55 -7.62
N VAL A 134 -13.31 -2.29 -6.83
CA VAL A 134 -13.83 -3.13 -5.75
C VAL A 134 -14.36 -2.28 -4.59
N ILE A 135 -13.64 -1.23 -4.18
CA ILE A 135 -14.09 -0.29 -3.15
C ILE A 135 -15.41 0.36 -3.57
N PHE A 136 -15.53 0.79 -4.83
CA PHE A 136 -16.76 1.39 -5.35
C PHE A 136 -17.94 0.42 -5.25
N LYS A 137 -17.77 -0.84 -5.69
CA LYS A 137 -18.80 -1.89 -5.53
C LYS A 137 -19.17 -2.13 -4.06
N MET A 138 -18.17 -2.14 -3.17
CA MET A 138 -18.40 -2.30 -1.74
C MET A 138 -19.24 -1.17 -1.15
N VAL A 139 -18.97 0.09 -1.55
CA VAL A 139 -19.71 1.27 -1.08
C VAL A 139 -21.12 1.34 -1.67
N GLU A 140 -21.30 0.95 -2.94
CA GLU A 140 -22.64 0.82 -3.54
C GLU A 140 -23.49 -0.23 -2.82
N GLU A 141 -22.91 -1.37 -2.43
CA GLU A 141 -23.61 -2.43 -1.69
C GLU A 141 -23.79 -2.09 -0.20
N ASN A 142 -22.91 -1.27 0.38
CA ASN A 142 -22.92 -0.88 1.80
C ASN A 142 -22.20 0.47 2.02
N PRO A 143 -22.91 1.61 2.16
CA PRO A 143 -22.28 2.93 2.19
C PRO A 143 -21.46 3.13 3.47
N ARG A 144 -20.13 3.16 3.35
CA ARG A 144 -19.16 3.53 4.40
C ARG A 144 -17.91 4.19 3.78
N ASP A 145 -17.20 4.98 4.56
CA ASP A 145 -16.00 5.69 4.11
C ASP A 145 -14.74 4.79 4.18
N VAL A 146 -14.32 4.25 3.03
CA VAL A 146 -13.04 3.54 2.88
C VAL A 146 -12.07 4.40 2.07
N VAL A 147 -10.86 4.63 2.57
CA VAL A 147 -9.84 5.47 1.91
C VAL A 147 -8.67 4.61 1.43
N LEU A 148 -8.28 4.79 0.16
CA LEU A 148 -7.05 4.23 -0.41
C LEU A 148 -5.91 5.23 -0.22
N ALA A 149 -4.86 4.84 0.51
CA ALA A 149 -3.68 5.63 0.84
C ALA A 149 -2.47 5.27 -0.04
#